data_AF-A0A6N4WXC1-F1
#
_entry.id   AF-A0A6N4WXC1-F1
#
_cell.length_a   1.000
_cell.length_b   1.000
_cell.length_c   1.000
_cell.angle_alpha   90.00
_cell.angle_beta   90.00
_cell.angle_gamma   90.00
#
_symmetry.space_group_name_H-M   'P 1'
#
loop_
_entity.id
_entity.type
_entity.pdbx_description
1 polymer ?
#
loop_
_entity_poly.entity_id
_entity_poly.type
_entity_poly.pdbx_seq_one_letter_code
_entity_poly.pdbx_strand_id
1 'polypeptide(L)'
;MLIEREQYAGFETVIAPTDFTDELDLYLYLSASVQQQFDIAKEAVYKDTTYQLPEDWWSVWRCEILTSDPSGEQHAVLFTNSATFFSFICHGFSDDFDALVSEFEGAFLSSLKAQGLQLPSNVSTQTRLIRGNPRRLVGTMKELKGQALAIASCPDGPVPPAEIERRLQHRPCSSLKEIFPDYEYLKQLKANPPFGADFDDTDDVIVPFPGCE
;
A
#
# COMPACT_ATOMS: atom_id res chain seq x y z
N MET A 1 60.97 20.93 7.61
CA MET A 1 61.23 19.56 7.09
C MET A 1 60.02 18.73 7.46
N LEU A 2 59.49 17.98 6.49
CA LEU A 2 58.13 17.46 6.38
C LEU A 2 57.71 16.53 7.53
N ILE A 3 56.44 16.63 7.93
CA ILE A 3 55.62 15.49 8.35
C ILE A 3 54.29 15.62 7.61
N GLU A 4 54.06 14.69 6.67
CA GLU A 4 52.84 14.52 5.90
C GLU A 4 51.67 14.24 6.86
N ARG A 5 50.56 14.96 6.68
CA ARG A 5 49.28 14.63 7.32
C ARG A 5 48.43 13.85 6.34
N GLU A 6 48.09 12.65 6.77
CA GLU A 6 47.19 11.68 6.15
C GLU A 6 45.88 12.33 5.68
N GLN A 7 45.54 12.08 4.42
CA GLN A 7 44.21 12.33 3.87
C GLN A 7 43.25 11.32 4.51
N TYR A 8 42.40 11.81 5.42
CA TYR A 8 41.21 11.06 5.80
C TYR A 8 40.18 11.16 4.68
N ALA A 9 39.87 9.99 4.11
CA ALA A 9 38.83 9.77 3.13
C ALA A 9 37.51 10.39 3.61
N GLY A 10 36.90 11.19 2.73
CA GLY A 10 35.59 11.78 2.95
C GLY A 10 34.56 10.67 3.15
N PHE A 11 33.92 10.69 4.31
CA PHE A 11 32.57 10.17 4.43
C PHE A 11 31.68 11.05 3.55
N GLU A 12 31.34 10.58 2.36
CA GLU A 12 30.17 11.08 1.65
C GLU A 12 28.96 10.73 2.51
N THR A 13 28.50 11.71 3.30
CA THR A 13 27.14 11.71 3.82
C THR A 13 26.20 11.55 2.62
N VAL A 14 25.59 10.38 2.49
CA VAL A 14 24.43 10.17 1.63
C VAL A 14 23.32 11.03 2.22
N ILE A 15 23.26 12.28 1.78
CA ILE A 15 22.13 13.17 2.05
C ILE A 15 20.97 12.54 1.30
N ALA A 16 19.93 12.11 2.02
CA ALA A 16 18.69 11.67 1.41
C ALA A 16 18.25 12.71 0.37
N PRO A 17 17.85 12.32 -0.86
CA PRO A 17 17.47 13.28 -1.88
C PRO A 17 16.41 14.24 -1.33
N THR A 18 16.71 15.53 -1.26
CA THR A 18 15.79 16.57 -0.75
C THR A 18 14.91 17.16 -1.87
N ASP A 19 15.16 16.77 -3.11
CA ASP A 19 14.47 17.31 -4.29
C ASP A 19 13.61 16.21 -4.94
N PHE A 20 12.45 15.93 -4.33
CA PHE A 20 11.41 15.12 -4.97
C PHE A 20 10.84 15.89 -6.16
N THR A 21 10.87 15.28 -7.35
CA THR A 21 10.38 15.91 -8.57
C THR A 21 8.91 15.60 -8.84
N ASP A 22 8.43 14.48 -8.29
CA ASP A 22 7.10 13.94 -8.56
C ASP A 22 6.53 13.29 -7.28
N GLU A 23 5.32 13.68 -6.89
CA GLU A 23 4.66 13.24 -5.65
C GLU A 23 3.31 12.60 -5.95
N LEU A 24 3.05 11.40 -5.39
CA LEU A 24 1.74 10.75 -5.42
C LEU A 24 0.94 11.12 -4.19
N ASP A 25 -0.18 11.80 -4.41
CA ASP A 25 -1.15 12.11 -3.38
C ASP A 25 -2.05 10.90 -3.07
N LEU A 26 -1.89 10.33 -1.88
CA LEU A 26 -2.71 9.22 -1.39
C LEU A 26 -3.75 9.72 -0.39
N TYR A 27 -4.97 9.22 -0.50
CA TYR A 27 -6.09 9.55 0.37
C TYR A 27 -6.54 8.29 1.10
N LEU A 28 -6.30 8.26 2.41
CA LEU A 28 -6.50 7.07 3.22
C LEU A 28 -7.73 7.20 4.12
N TYR A 29 -8.79 6.45 3.79
CA TYR A 29 -9.94 6.31 4.67
C TYR A 29 -9.58 5.50 5.92
N LEU A 30 -9.75 6.11 7.09
CA LEU A 30 -9.55 5.45 8.38
C LEU A 30 -10.87 5.03 9.01
N SER A 31 -10.93 3.77 9.46
CA SER A 31 -12.03 3.33 10.31
C SER A 31 -11.93 3.93 11.72
N ALA A 32 -13.06 3.98 12.43
CA ALA A 32 -13.05 4.38 13.84
C ALA A 32 -12.19 3.43 14.70
N SER A 33 -12.10 2.15 14.31
CA SER A 33 -11.27 1.16 15.00
C SER A 33 -9.78 1.47 14.81
N VAL A 34 -9.35 1.81 13.60
CA VAL A 34 -7.96 2.22 13.32
C VAL A 34 -7.62 3.47 14.12
N GLN A 35 -8.48 4.50 14.05
CA GLN A 35 -8.24 5.74 14.79
C GLN A 35 -8.09 5.52 16.29
N GLN A 36 -8.87 4.61 16.88
CA GLN A 36 -8.79 4.31 18.31
C GLN A 36 -7.51 3.55 18.69
N GLN A 37 -7.11 2.57 17.90
CA GLN A 37 -6.00 1.67 18.24
C GLN A 37 -4.64 2.34 18.06
N PHE A 38 -4.55 3.30 17.13
CA PHE A 38 -3.35 4.08 16.88
C PHE A 38 -3.39 5.50 17.51
N ASP A 39 -4.31 5.75 18.43
CA ASP A 39 -4.53 7.04 19.11
C ASP A 39 -4.53 8.27 18.16
N ILE A 40 -5.16 8.13 16.99
CA ILE A 40 -5.16 9.17 15.96
C ILE A 40 -6.15 10.26 16.36
N ALA A 41 -5.63 11.48 16.51
CA ALA A 41 -6.45 12.66 16.81
C ALA A 41 -7.52 12.88 15.73
N LYS A 42 -8.77 13.15 16.15
CA LYS A 42 -9.90 13.36 15.24
C LYS A 42 -9.68 14.55 14.30
N GLU A 43 -8.91 15.53 14.75
CA GLU A 43 -8.56 16.75 14.04
C GLU A 43 -7.57 16.47 12.89
N ALA A 44 -6.80 15.38 12.96
CA ALA A 44 -5.91 14.94 11.89
C ALA A 44 -6.65 14.21 10.76
N VAL A 45 -7.95 13.89 10.94
CA VAL A 45 -8.75 13.13 9.97
C VAL A 45 -9.87 14.00 9.39
N TYR A 46 -9.66 14.44 8.15
CA TYR A 46 -10.57 15.36 7.47
C TYR A 46 -11.76 14.63 6.83
N LYS A 47 -12.88 15.32 6.63
CA LYS A 47 -13.99 14.72 5.88
C LYS A 47 -13.55 14.52 4.42
N ASP A 48 -13.98 13.43 3.80
CA ASP A 48 -13.79 13.20 2.37
C ASP A 48 -14.32 14.36 1.51
N THR A 49 -15.44 14.98 1.91
CA THR A 49 -16.00 16.18 1.26
C THR A 49 -15.15 17.45 1.42
N THR A 50 -14.14 17.45 2.29
CA THR A 50 -13.20 18.57 2.43
C THR A 50 -12.27 18.65 1.23
N TYR A 51 -11.97 17.50 0.61
CA TYR A 51 -11.14 17.40 -0.57
C TYR A 51 -11.99 17.11 -1.80
N GLN A 52 -11.58 17.64 -2.95
CA GLN A 52 -12.02 17.07 -4.22
C GLN A 52 -11.17 15.83 -4.45
N LEU A 53 -11.70 14.66 -4.11
CA LEU A 53 -10.95 13.42 -4.28
C LEU A 53 -10.60 13.20 -5.75
N PRO A 54 -9.34 12.86 -6.07
CA PRO A 54 -8.91 12.58 -7.44
C PRO A 54 -9.63 11.37 -8.02
N GLU A 55 -9.73 11.34 -9.35
CA GLU A 55 -10.29 10.22 -10.10
C GLU A 55 -9.25 9.15 -10.42
N ASP A 56 -7.97 9.43 -10.13
CA ASP A 56 -6.87 8.49 -10.28
C ASP A 56 -7.12 7.21 -9.50
N TRP A 57 -7.13 6.07 -10.19
CA TRP A 57 -7.48 4.78 -9.59
C TRP A 57 -6.57 4.41 -8.41
N TRP A 58 -5.31 4.88 -8.41
CA TRP A 58 -4.28 4.56 -7.43
C TRP A 58 -4.31 5.44 -6.19
N SER A 59 -5.11 6.51 -6.16
CA SER A 59 -5.00 7.57 -5.16
C SER A 59 -5.78 7.29 -3.88
N VAL A 60 -6.94 6.64 -3.95
CA VAL A 60 -7.86 6.50 -2.81
C VAL A 60 -7.82 5.08 -2.26
N TRP A 61 -7.52 4.97 -0.96
CA TRP A 61 -7.37 3.72 -0.21
C TRP A 61 -8.19 3.72 1.06
N ARG A 62 -8.39 2.53 1.64
CA ARG A 62 -8.94 2.38 2.98
C ARG A 62 -8.03 1.47 3.80
N CYS A 63 -7.85 1.84 5.06
CA CYS A 63 -7.12 1.07 6.06
C CYS A 63 -8.10 0.50 7.10
N GLU A 64 -7.92 -0.77 7.47
CA GLU A 64 -8.70 -1.46 8.48
C GLU A 64 -7.83 -2.48 9.22
N ILE A 65 -7.99 -2.57 10.54
CA ILE A 65 -7.27 -3.57 11.34
C ILE A 65 -7.76 -4.95 10.96
N LEU A 66 -6.84 -5.83 10.59
CA LEU A 66 -7.11 -7.24 10.34
C LEU A 66 -7.17 -7.99 11.67
N THR A 67 -6.08 -7.93 12.43
CA THR A 67 -5.96 -8.51 13.79
C THR A 67 -4.98 -7.68 14.61
N SER A 68 -5.10 -7.78 15.93
CA SER A 68 -4.09 -7.31 16.88
C SER A 68 -3.49 -8.50 17.62
N ASP A 69 -2.28 -8.34 18.13
CA ASP A 69 -1.72 -9.26 19.09
C ASP A 69 -2.43 -9.15 20.46
N PRO A 70 -2.19 -10.08 21.40
CA PRO A 70 -2.87 -10.09 22.69
C PRO A 70 -2.56 -8.88 23.59
N SER A 71 -1.39 -8.25 23.45
CA SER A 71 -1.07 -7.02 24.19
C SER A 71 -1.78 -5.80 23.59
N GLY A 72 -2.18 -5.87 22.32
CA GLY A 72 -2.76 -4.75 21.58
C GLY A 72 -1.70 -3.74 21.16
N GLU A 73 -0.43 -4.12 21.16
CA GLU A 73 0.68 -3.26 20.77
C GLU A 73 1.04 -3.43 19.30
N GLN A 74 0.76 -4.60 18.72
CA GLN A 74 1.05 -4.90 17.31
C GLN A 74 -0.24 -5.20 16.56
N HIS A 75 -0.33 -4.64 15.35
CA HIS A 75 -1.49 -4.77 14.49
C HIS A 75 -1.07 -5.22 13.10
N ALA A 76 -1.76 -6.24 12.57
CA ALA A 76 -1.80 -6.48 11.13
C ALA A 76 -2.94 -5.65 10.55
N VAL A 77 -2.64 -4.88 9.49
CA VAL A 77 -3.55 -3.88 8.95
C VAL A 77 -3.69 -4.09 7.45
N LEU A 78 -4.95 -4.16 6.99
CA LEU A 78 -5.28 -4.32 5.59
C LEU A 78 -5.46 -2.94 4.95
N PHE A 79 -4.72 -2.68 3.89
CA PHE A 79 -4.88 -1.52 3.01
C PHE A 79 -5.53 -1.99 1.72
N THR A 80 -6.65 -1.39 1.32
CA THR A 80 -7.41 -1.79 0.12
C THR A 80 -7.67 -0.59 -0.77
N ASN A 81 -7.30 -0.70 -2.05
CA ASN A 81 -7.56 0.32 -3.05
C ASN A 81 -9.06 0.44 -3.34
N SER A 82 -9.55 1.67 -3.53
CA SER A 82 -10.98 1.93 -3.72
C SER A 82 -11.54 1.55 -5.10
N ALA A 83 -10.69 1.54 -6.13
CA ALA A 83 -11.07 1.27 -7.51
C ALA A 83 -10.86 -0.21 -7.87
N THR A 84 -9.71 -0.77 -7.51
CA THR A 84 -9.27 -2.10 -7.90
C THR A 84 -9.47 -3.14 -6.81
N PHE A 85 -9.68 -2.72 -5.56
CA PHE A 85 -9.70 -3.60 -4.38
C PHE A 85 -8.41 -4.42 -4.16
N PHE A 86 -7.35 -4.08 -4.89
CA PHE A 86 -6.02 -4.60 -4.64
C PHE A 86 -5.61 -4.22 -3.22
N SER A 87 -4.98 -5.16 -2.52
CA SER A 87 -4.75 -5.01 -1.08
C SER A 87 -3.35 -5.43 -0.65
N PHE A 88 -2.87 -4.75 0.39
CA PHE A 88 -1.65 -5.03 1.14
C PHE A 88 -1.98 -5.30 2.60
N ILE A 89 -1.17 -6.12 3.26
CA ILE A 89 -1.17 -6.36 4.69
C ILE A 89 0.14 -5.80 5.24
N CYS A 90 0.05 -4.68 5.94
CA CYS A 90 1.19 -4.06 6.61
C CYS A 90 1.11 -4.31 8.11
N HIS A 91 2.25 -4.27 8.79
CA HIS A 91 2.34 -4.49 10.24
C HIS A 91 2.75 -3.18 10.92
N GLY A 92 2.07 -2.82 12.00
CA GLY A 92 2.34 -1.57 12.70
C GLY A 92 2.25 -1.72 14.21
N PHE A 93 2.98 -0.87 14.92
CA PHE A 93 2.88 -0.72 16.36
C PHE A 93 1.83 0.35 16.70
N SER A 94 1.09 0.16 17.79
CA SER A 94 -0.01 1.06 18.19
C SER A 94 0.43 2.51 18.41
N ASP A 95 1.69 2.73 18.78
CA ASP A 95 2.29 4.05 19.01
C ASP A 95 2.95 4.68 17.78
N ASP A 96 2.99 3.98 16.64
CA ASP A 96 3.69 4.44 15.43
C ASP A 96 2.88 4.22 14.15
N PHE A 97 1.83 5.03 14.00
CA PHE A 97 1.01 5.04 12.79
C PHE A 97 1.77 5.56 11.56
N ASP A 98 2.72 6.48 11.73
CA ASP A 98 3.49 7.05 10.63
C ASP A 98 4.43 6.00 10.00
N ALA A 99 5.03 5.12 10.80
CA ALA A 99 5.78 3.98 10.28
C ALA A 99 4.88 3.01 9.50
N LEU A 100 3.66 2.75 9.98
CA LEU A 100 2.70 1.91 9.26
C LEU A 100 2.32 2.51 7.89
N VAL A 101 2.08 3.83 7.84
CA VAL A 101 1.81 4.54 6.57
C VAL A 101 3.02 4.46 5.66
N SER A 102 4.24 4.65 6.19
CA SER A 102 5.48 4.53 5.42
C SER A 102 5.69 3.12 4.85
N GLU A 103 5.34 2.08 5.60
CA GLU A 103 5.38 0.68 5.12
C GLU A 103 4.39 0.47 3.96
N PHE A 104 3.16 0.98 4.10
CA PHE A 104 2.15 0.92 3.03
C PHE A 104 2.60 1.66 1.77
N GLU A 105 3.12 2.89 1.91
CA GLU A 105 3.63 3.69 0.80
C GLU A 105 4.79 2.97 0.08
N GLY A 106 5.72 2.40 0.84
CA GLY A 106 6.81 1.57 0.32
C GLY A 106 6.31 0.32 -0.42
N ALA A 107 5.31 -0.38 0.13
CA ALA A 107 4.71 -1.55 -0.50
C ALA A 107 4.02 -1.19 -1.82
N PHE A 108 3.29 -0.07 -1.86
CA PHE A 108 2.63 0.42 -3.07
C PHE A 108 3.64 0.82 -4.16
N LEU A 109 4.66 1.62 -3.83
CA LEU A 109 5.70 1.97 -4.81
C LEU A 109 6.47 0.74 -5.32
N SER A 110 6.73 -0.21 -4.43
CA SER A 110 7.38 -1.48 -4.79
C SER A 110 6.49 -2.32 -5.71
N SER A 111 5.17 -2.34 -5.50
CA SER A 111 4.26 -3.07 -6.37
C SER A 111 4.18 -2.46 -7.77
N LEU A 112 4.28 -1.15 -7.92
CA LEU A 112 4.36 -0.50 -9.23
C LEU A 112 5.62 -0.93 -9.99
N LYS A 113 6.79 -0.86 -9.33
CA LYS A 113 8.06 -1.29 -9.92
C LYS A 113 8.07 -2.78 -10.27
N ALA A 114 7.52 -3.62 -9.40
CA ALA A 114 7.45 -5.07 -9.63
C ALA A 114 6.59 -5.45 -10.85
N GLN A 115 5.68 -4.58 -11.28
CA GLN A 115 4.90 -4.75 -12.51
C GLN A 115 5.55 -4.09 -13.74
N GLY A 116 6.82 -3.70 -13.63
CA GLY A 116 7.61 -3.16 -14.73
C GLY A 116 7.43 -1.65 -14.95
N LEU A 117 6.75 -0.93 -14.06
CA LEU A 117 6.60 0.52 -14.23
C LEU A 117 7.91 1.25 -13.94
N GLN A 118 8.40 2.05 -14.89
CA GLN A 118 9.58 2.88 -14.73
C GLN A 118 9.24 4.15 -13.96
N LEU A 119 9.28 4.05 -12.62
CA LEU A 119 9.06 5.22 -11.76
C LEU A 119 10.19 6.25 -11.93
N PRO A 120 9.87 7.56 -11.88
CA PRO A 120 10.87 8.62 -11.78
C PRO A 120 11.89 8.37 -10.66
N SER A 121 13.11 8.91 -10.81
CA SER A 121 14.20 8.68 -9.85
C SER A 121 13.90 9.19 -8.44
N ASN A 122 13.08 10.25 -8.32
CA ASN A 122 12.78 10.93 -7.07
C ASN A 122 11.26 10.99 -6.80
N VAL A 123 10.59 9.84 -6.78
CA VAL A 123 9.17 9.74 -6.40
C VAL A 123 8.99 9.80 -4.88
N SER A 124 8.09 10.67 -4.42
CA SER A 124 7.53 10.64 -3.05
C SER A 124 6.05 10.27 -3.06
N THR A 125 5.54 9.97 -1.88
CA THR A 125 4.12 9.80 -1.57
C THR A 125 3.74 10.80 -0.48
N GLN A 126 2.54 11.36 -0.58
CA GLN A 126 1.94 12.15 0.48
C GLN A 126 0.57 11.57 0.85
N THR A 127 0.48 10.96 2.04
CA THR A 127 -0.77 10.43 2.56
C THR A 127 -1.58 11.48 3.33
N ARG A 128 -2.86 11.63 2.95
CA ARG A 128 -3.85 12.47 3.65
C ARG A 128 -4.92 11.58 4.28
N LEU A 129 -5.13 11.77 5.58
CA LEU A 129 -6.08 10.96 6.35
C LEU A 129 -7.50 11.53 6.20
N ILE A 130 -8.42 10.67 5.77
CA ILE A 130 -9.81 11.05 5.54
C ILE A 130 -10.79 10.14 6.26
N ARG A 131 -11.98 10.69 6.53
CA ARG A 131 -13.15 9.98 7.05
C ARG A 131 -14.33 10.16 6.13
N GLY A 132 -15.13 9.11 6.05
CA GLY A 132 -16.33 9.05 5.23
C GLY A 132 -16.92 7.65 5.27
N ASN A 133 -17.92 7.39 4.42
CA ASN A 133 -18.55 6.09 4.34
C ASN A 133 -18.69 5.63 2.88
N PRO A 134 -17.57 5.28 2.21
CA PRO A 134 -17.61 4.73 0.86
C PRO A 134 -18.22 3.31 0.92
N ARG A 135 -19.55 3.22 0.86
CA ARG A 135 -20.32 1.99 1.17
C ARG A 135 -19.81 0.75 0.43
N ARG A 136 -19.48 0.89 -0.86
CA ARG A 136 -18.94 -0.20 -1.69
C ARG A 136 -17.61 -0.72 -1.15
N LEU A 137 -16.66 0.20 -0.89
CA LEU A 137 -15.36 -0.13 -0.32
C LEU A 137 -15.47 -0.72 1.09
N VAL A 138 -16.32 -0.15 1.95
CA VAL A 138 -16.58 -0.70 3.28
C VAL A 138 -17.15 -2.12 3.22
N GLY A 139 -18.09 -2.38 2.32
CA GLY A 139 -18.67 -3.71 2.12
C GLY A 139 -17.64 -4.73 1.67
N THR A 140 -16.88 -4.41 0.63
CA THR A 140 -15.84 -5.30 0.10
C THR A 140 -14.70 -5.53 1.07
N MET A 141 -14.29 -4.51 1.84
CA MET A 141 -13.24 -4.70 2.83
C MET A 141 -13.65 -5.62 3.97
N LYS A 142 -14.94 -5.64 4.36
CA LYS A 142 -15.45 -6.63 5.32
C LYS A 142 -15.35 -8.05 4.76
N GLU A 143 -15.67 -8.23 3.48
CA GLU A 143 -15.53 -9.50 2.78
C GLU A 143 -14.06 -9.95 2.74
N LEU A 144 -13.15 -9.08 2.27
CA LEU A 144 -11.71 -9.34 2.18
C LEU A 144 -11.09 -9.62 3.55
N LYS A 145 -11.47 -8.87 4.59
CA LYS A 145 -11.03 -9.12 5.97
C LYS A 145 -11.44 -10.51 6.44
N GLY A 146 -12.70 -10.91 6.21
CA GLY A 146 -13.18 -12.25 6.56
C GLY A 146 -12.40 -13.35 5.84
N GLN A 147 -12.12 -13.15 4.55
CA GLN A 147 -11.32 -14.08 3.75
C GLN A 147 -9.87 -14.18 4.24
N ALA A 148 -9.23 -13.04 4.54
CA ALA A 148 -7.87 -12.97 5.03
C ALA A 148 -7.72 -13.74 6.35
N LEU A 149 -8.63 -13.53 7.30
CA LEU A 149 -8.66 -14.25 8.57
C LEU A 149 -8.90 -15.76 8.38
N ALA A 150 -9.78 -16.14 7.45
CA ALA A 150 -10.03 -17.55 7.14
C ALA A 150 -8.79 -18.23 6.54
N ILE A 151 -8.03 -17.53 5.69
CA ILE A 151 -6.76 -18.03 5.13
C ILE A 151 -5.72 -18.15 6.24
N ALA A 152 -5.60 -17.12 7.10
CA ALA A 152 -4.65 -17.13 8.22
C ALA A 152 -4.92 -18.26 9.24
N SER A 153 -6.20 -18.65 9.39
CA SER A 153 -6.63 -19.70 10.32
C SER A 153 -6.59 -21.11 9.70
N CYS A 154 -5.87 -21.31 8.60
CA CYS A 154 -5.79 -22.59 7.92
C CYS A 154 -5.22 -23.68 8.85
N PRO A 155 -5.87 -24.85 8.96
CA PRO A 155 -5.41 -25.93 9.86
C PRO A 155 -4.09 -26.55 9.42
N ASP A 156 -3.68 -26.35 8.16
CA ASP A 156 -2.46 -26.91 7.57
C ASP A 156 -1.17 -26.17 8.00
N GLY A 157 -1.30 -25.10 8.78
CA GLY A 157 -0.18 -24.35 9.35
C GLY A 157 -0.26 -22.84 9.12
N PRO A 158 0.68 -22.06 9.69
CA PRO A 158 0.71 -20.61 9.52
C PRO A 158 0.94 -20.23 8.06
N VAL A 159 0.09 -19.35 7.54
CA VAL A 159 0.21 -18.81 6.18
C VAL A 159 0.93 -17.45 6.23
N PRO A 160 2.04 -17.27 5.49
CA PRO A 160 2.74 -15.98 5.45
C PRO A 160 1.85 -14.85 4.91
N PRO A 161 2.02 -13.58 5.37
CA PRO A 161 1.22 -12.45 4.89
C PRO A 161 1.17 -12.30 3.36
N ALA A 162 2.31 -12.43 2.69
CA ALA A 162 2.38 -12.35 1.23
C ALA A 162 1.53 -13.42 0.50
N GLU A 163 1.40 -14.62 1.07
CA GLU A 163 0.54 -15.67 0.51
C GLU A 163 -0.95 -15.38 0.77
N ILE A 164 -1.29 -14.75 1.90
CA ILE A 164 -2.65 -14.27 2.18
C ILE A 164 -3.01 -13.19 1.16
N GLU A 165 -2.16 -12.18 0.98
CA GLU A 165 -2.33 -11.11 -0.02
C GLU A 165 -2.53 -11.68 -1.42
N ARG A 166 -1.63 -12.55 -1.86
CA ARG A 166 -1.74 -13.20 -3.18
C ARG A 166 -3.10 -13.88 -3.34
N ARG A 167 -3.55 -14.66 -2.34
CA ARG A 167 -4.86 -15.32 -2.39
C ARG A 167 -6.04 -14.35 -2.39
N LEU A 168 -5.95 -13.23 -1.68
CA LEU A 168 -6.99 -12.18 -1.73
C LEU A 168 -7.06 -11.54 -3.12
N GLN A 169 -5.90 -11.28 -3.72
CA GLN A 169 -5.78 -10.64 -5.02
C GLN A 169 -6.31 -11.53 -6.16
N HIS A 170 -6.24 -12.85 -6.01
CA HIS A 170 -6.76 -13.85 -6.96
C HIS A 170 -8.15 -14.40 -6.58
N ARG A 171 -8.88 -13.71 -5.69
CA ARG A 171 -10.26 -14.06 -5.36
C ARG A 171 -11.22 -13.05 -5.97
N PRO A 172 -12.30 -13.50 -6.64
CA PRO A 172 -13.30 -12.59 -7.14
C PRO A 172 -13.96 -11.88 -5.96
N CYS A 173 -14.13 -10.57 -6.06
CA CYS A 173 -14.91 -9.82 -5.08
C CYS A 173 -16.25 -9.37 -5.69
N SER A 174 -17.28 -9.34 -4.85
CA SER A 174 -18.64 -8.96 -5.25
C SER A 174 -18.71 -7.59 -5.95
N SER A 175 -17.84 -6.67 -5.54
CA SER A 175 -17.76 -5.33 -6.13
C SER A 175 -17.22 -5.29 -7.54
N LEU A 176 -16.41 -6.26 -7.97
CA LEU A 176 -15.82 -6.31 -9.30
C LEU A 176 -16.57 -7.25 -10.26
N LYS A 177 -17.80 -7.67 -9.91
CA LYS A 177 -18.62 -8.57 -10.74
C LYS A 177 -17.84 -9.82 -11.19
N GLU A 178 -17.20 -10.48 -10.23
CA GLU A 178 -16.41 -11.71 -10.45
C GLU A 178 -15.05 -11.52 -11.14
N ILE A 179 -14.58 -10.27 -11.31
CA ILE A 179 -13.19 -9.99 -11.70
C ILE A 179 -12.28 -10.02 -10.46
N PHE A 180 -11.04 -10.46 -10.66
CA PHE A 180 -10.01 -10.52 -9.64
C PHE A 180 -9.36 -9.14 -9.40
N PRO A 181 -9.10 -8.74 -8.14
CA PRO A 181 -8.40 -7.49 -7.83
C PRO A 181 -7.06 -7.28 -8.54
N ASP A 182 -6.25 -8.33 -8.72
CA ASP A 182 -4.99 -8.25 -9.46
C ASP A 182 -5.19 -7.89 -10.93
N TYR A 183 -6.16 -8.51 -11.59
CA TYR A 183 -6.50 -8.25 -12.98
C TYR A 183 -6.98 -6.81 -13.16
N GLU A 184 -7.87 -6.33 -12.29
CA GLU A 184 -8.34 -4.94 -12.38
C GLU A 184 -7.20 -3.95 -12.07
N TYR A 185 -6.32 -4.26 -11.12
CA TYR A 185 -5.11 -3.48 -10.84
C TYR A 185 -4.21 -3.38 -12.07
N LEU A 186 -3.87 -4.50 -12.71
CA LEU A 186 -3.01 -4.52 -13.89
C LEU A 186 -3.64 -3.82 -15.08
N LYS A 187 -4.95 -4.00 -15.28
CA LYS A 187 -5.71 -3.31 -16.32
C LYS A 187 -5.65 -1.80 -16.14
N GLN A 188 -5.84 -1.31 -14.91
CA GLN A 188 -5.76 0.12 -14.62
C GLN A 188 -4.33 0.65 -14.74
N LEU A 189 -3.34 -0.10 -14.25
CA LEU A 189 -1.93 0.25 -14.35
C LEU A 189 -1.48 0.40 -15.81
N LYS A 190 -1.92 -0.50 -16.70
CA LYS A 190 -1.62 -0.43 -18.14
C LYS A 190 -2.36 0.68 -18.87
N ALA A 191 -3.61 0.96 -18.48
CA ALA A 191 -4.43 1.95 -19.15
C ALA A 191 -4.08 3.39 -18.71
N ASN A 192 -3.80 3.57 -17.42
CA ASN A 192 -3.60 4.86 -16.77
C ASN A 192 -2.47 4.74 -15.71
N PRO A 193 -1.20 4.58 -16.12
CA PRO A 193 -0.10 4.48 -15.18
C PRO A 193 0.07 5.78 -14.38
N PRO A 194 0.44 5.70 -13.07
CA PRO A 194 0.87 6.88 -12.32
C PRO A 194 1.97 7.63 -13.08
N PHE A 195 1.94 8.96 -13.05
CA PHE A 195 2.86 9.85 -13.75
C PHE A 195 2.86 9.74 -15.29
N GLY A 196 1.97 8.94 -15.88
CA GLY A 196 2.08 8.60 -17.31
C GLY A 196 3.35 7.82 -17.63
N ALA A 197 3.92 7.13 -16.62
CA ALA A 197 5.18 6.41 -16.74
C ALA A 197 5.08 5.25 -17.73
N ASP A 198 6.17 5.02 -18.47
CA ASP A 198 6.30 3.90 -19.38
C ASP A 198 6.63 2.60 -18.63
N PHE A 199 6.41 1.49 -19.30
CA PHE A 199 6.83 0.17 -18.83
C PHE A 199 8.21 -0.15 -19.36
N ASP A 200 8.98 -0.90 -18.57
CA ASP A 200 10.27 -1.39 -18.99
C ASP A 200 10.11 -2.49 -20.05
N ASP A 201 10.29 -2.12 -21.31
CA ASP A 201 10.29 -3.03 -22.45
C ASP A 201 11.67 -3.72 -22.66
N THR A 202 12.66 -3.48 -21.80
CA THR A 202 14.05 -3.91 -22.03
C THR A 202 14.43 -5.29 -21.48
N ASP A 203 13.53 -5.99 -20.79
CA ASP A 203 13.76 -7.36 -20.34
C ASP A 203 12.63 -8.31 -20.75
N ASP A 204 13.00 -9.40 -21.43
CA ASP A 204 12.20 -10.62 -21.68
C ASP A 204 11.85 -11.37 -20.36
N VAL A 205 11.63 -10.65 -19.25
CA VAL A 205 11.19 -11.19 -17.97
C VAL A 205 9.72 -10.87 -17.79
N ILE A 206 8.88 -11.55 -18.58
CA ILE A 206 7.56 -11.91 -18.11
C ILE A 206 7.81 -12.83 -16.91
N VAL A 207 7.67 -12.32 -15.68
CA VAL A 207 7.59 -13.21 -14.52
C VAL A 207 6.40 -14.14 -14.78
N PRO A 208 6.61 -15.46 -14.94
CA PRO A 208 5.52 -16.36 -15.26
C PRO A 208 4.55 -16.36 -14.09
N PHE A 209 3.28 -16.07 -14.38
CA PHE A 209 2.19 -16.22 -13.42
C PHE A 209 2.07 -17.68 -12.97
N PRO A 210 2.00 -17.98 -11.67
CA PRO A 210 1.52 -19.27 -11.21
C PRO A 210 0.00 -19.30 -11.37
N GLY A 211 -0.50 -19.79 -12.51
CA GLY A 211 -1.94 -20.04 -12.68
C GLY A 211 -2.53 -19.96 -14.09
N CYS A 212 -1.73 -19.73 -15.14
CA CYS A 212 -2.21 -19.93 -16.51
C CYS A 212 -1.77 -21.30 -17.04
N GLU A 213 -2.52 -22.34 -16.67
CA GLU A 213 -2.73 -23.53 -17.50
C GLU A 213 -4.23 -23.70 -17.76
#